data_AF-A0A493TBC1-F1
#
_entry.id   AF-A0A493TBC1-F1
#
_cell.length_a   1.000
_cell.length_b   1.000
_cell.length_c   1.000
_cell.angle_alpha   90.00
_cell.angle_beta   90.00
_cell.angle_gamma   90.00
#
_symmetry.space_group_name_H-M   'P 1'
#
loop_
_entity.id
_entity.type
_entity.pdbx_description
1 polymer ?
#
loop_
_entity_poly.entity_id
_entity_poly.type
_entity_poly.pdbx_seq_one_letter_code
_entity_poly.pdbx_strand_id
1 'polypeptide(L)'
;NLSVNFVFLWEEALKLLNNFWGVNIRPFPGPLAQDDKEANRPIPNKGERGLGNEKFKPVVPWPHVEGVEVDLESIRRKNKAKNELNQHGGGDNNQQNVIQRQYLTFKPQTFVYRDPVLRPGVLGNFEPKEPEPHGVVGGPGEEAKPYVLGPDYKESIQASIKEFGFNMVASDMISLDRSVNDLRQEECKFWHYDENLLTSSVVIVFHNEGWSTLMRTVHSVIKRTPRKYLAEIVLIDDFSNKAHLKERLDDYIKQWNGLVKVFRNERREGLIQARSIGAQKAKLGQVLVYLDAHCEVGINWYAPLIAPISKDR
;
A
#
# COMPACT_ATOMS: atom_id res chain seq x y z
N ASN A 1 -8.24 3.87 -17.40
CA ASN A 1 -6.79 4.19 -17.37
C ASN A 1 -6.17 4.34 -15.98
N LEU A 2 -6.88 4.10 -14.88
CA LEU A 2 -6.31 4.17 -13.51
C LEU A 2 -5.95 2.80 -12.89
N SER A 3 -6.34 1.68 -13.51
CA SER A 3 -5.98 0.34 -13.02
C SER A 3 -4.59 -0.14 -13.46
N VAL A 4 -3.98 0.53 -14.44
CA VAL A 4 -2.69 0.09 -15.02
C VAL A 4 -1.49 0.54 -14.16
N ASN A 5 -1.64 1.62 -13.38
CA ASN A 5 -0.55 2.19 -12.59
C ASN A 5 -0.21 1.39 -11.32
N PHE A 6 -1.16 0.63 -10.77
CA PHE A 6 -0.90 -0.19 -9.57
C PHE A 6 -0.06 -1.44 -9.88
N VAL A 7 -0.14 -1.96 -11.10
CA VAL A 7 0.64 -3.13 -11.55
C VAL A 7 2.04 -2.70 -12.01
N PHE A 8 2.16 -1.53 -12.66
CA PHE A 8 3.45 -1.03 -13.17
C PHE A 8 4.48 -0.73 -12.07
N LEU A 9 4.03 -0.27 -10.90
CA LEU A 9 4.90 0.00 -9.75
C LEU A 9 5.48 -1.28 -9.10
N TRP A 10 4.82 -2.43 -9.29
CA TRP A 10 5.31 -3.72 -8.78
C TRP A 10 6.46 -4.27 -9.64
N GLU A 11 6.37 -4.14 -10.97
CA GLU A 11 7.45 -4.58 -11.87
C GLU A 11 8.72 -3.73 -11.76
N GLU A 12 8.59 -2.42 -11.56
CA GLU A 12 9.72 -1.52 -11.30
C GLU A 12 10.41 -1.85 -9.95
N ALA A 13 9.64 -2.20 -8.92
CA ALA A 13 10.18 -2.63 -7.63
C ALA A 13 10.96 -3.96 -7.73
N LEU A 14 10.51 -4.90 -8.56
CA LEU A 14 11.22 -6.15 -8.84
C LEU A 14 12.52 -5.93 -9.63
N LYS A 15 12.54 -4.99 -10.58
CA LYS A 15 13.77 -4.61 -11.31
C LYS A 15 14.80 -3.95 -10.40
N LEU A 16 14.36 -3.16 -9.41
CA LEU A 16 15.21 -2.54 -8.41
C LEU A 16 15.82 -3.54 -7.41
N LEU A 17 15.09 -4.61 -7.06
CA LEU A 17 15.60 -5.69 -6.22
C LEU A 17 16.75 -6.47 -6.88
N ASN A 18 16.68 -6.70 -8.20
CA ASN A 18 17.74 -7.37 -8.95
C ASN A 18 19.05 -6.58 -9.00
N ASN A 19 18.97 -5.24 -9.12
CA ASN A 19 20.16 -4.40 -9.24
C ASN A 19 20.89 -4.14 -7.92
N PHE A 20 20.23 -4.30 -6.77
CA PHE A 20 20.83 -4.05 -5.45
C PHE A 20 21.35 -5.30 -4.73
N TRP A 21 20.82 -6.50 -5.04
CA TRP A 21 21.16 -7.73 -4.32
C TRP A 21 21.90 -8.79 -5.15
N GLY A 22 22.17 -8.54 -6.44
CA GLY A 22 22.90 -9.50 -7.28
C GLY A 22 22.20 -10.86 -7.41
N VAL A 23 20.87 -10.87 -7.29
CA VAL A 23 20.05 -12.08 -7.49
C VAL A 23 19.82 -12.24 -9.00
N ASN A 24 20.37 -13.31 -9.56
CA ASN A 24 20.25 -13.61 -10.98
C ASN A 24 18.91 -14.34 -11.22
N ILE A 25 17.81 -13.59 -11.36
CA ILE A 25 16.54 -14.16 -11.78
C ILE A 25 16.61 -14.41 -13.28
N ARG A 26 16.64 -15.68 -13.70
CA ARG A 26 16.54 -16.03 -15.12
C ARG A 26 15.16 -15.60 -15.65
N PRO A 27 15.08 -14.97 -16.84
CA PRO A 27 13.79 -14.72 -17.47
C PRO A 27 13.12 -16.07 -17.82
N PHE A 28 11.81 -16.16 -17.60
CA PHE A 28 11.02 -17.28 -18.09
C PHE A 28 11.13 -17.37 -19.63
N PRO A 29 11.17 -18.58 -20.20
CA PRO A 29 11.05 -18.73 -21.64
C PRO A 29 9.69 -18.17 -22.08
N GLY A 30 9.71 -17.30 -23.09
CA GLY A 30 8.50 -16.78 -23.70
C GLY A 30 7.59 -17.92 -24.21
N PRO A 31 6.29 -17.66 -24.38
CA PRO A 31 5.36 -18.67 -24.85
C PRO A 31 5.83 -19.22 -26.20
N LEU A 32 5.98 -20.55 -26.25
CA LEU A 32 6.17 -21.29 -27.50
C LEU A 32 5.02 -20.95 -28.44
N ALA A 33 5.35 -20.58 -29.68
CA ALA A 33 4.40 -20.41 -30.75
C ALA A 33 3.62 -21.72 -30.96
N GLN A 34 2.32 -21.69 -30.68
CA GLN A 34 1.38 -22.68 -31.19
C GLN A 34 0.61 -22.03 -32.33
N ASP A 35 0.65 -22.69 -33.48
CA ASP A 35 0.09 -22.27 -34.75
C ASP A 35 -1.40 -21.88 -34.66
N ASP A 36 -1.72 -20.66 -35.06
CA ASP A 36 -3.06 -20.16 -35.36
C ASP A 36 -3.61 -20.82 -36.63
N LYS A 37 -4.09 -22.06 -36.54
CA LYS A 37 -4.95 -22.68 -37.58
C LYS A 37 -6.00 -23.60 -36.99
N GLU A 38 -6.92 -23.06 -36.20
CA GLU A 38 -8.26 -23.65 -36.07
C GLU A 38 -9.36 -22.64 -35.71
N ALA A 39 -9.27 -21.42 -36.23
CA ALA A 39 -10.40 -20.50 -36.30
C ALA A 39 -11.18 -20.76 -37.60
N ASN A 40 -12.11 -21.72 -37.57
CA ASN A 40 -13.34 -21.77 -38.39
C ASN A 40 -14.01 -23.15 -38.33
N ARG A 41 -14.83 -23.41 -37.31
CA ARG A 41 -15.99 -24.32 -37.43
C ARG A 41 -17.19 -23.82 -36.61
N PRO A 42 -18.44 -24.01 -37.08
CA PRO A 42 -19.62 -23.40 -36.47
C PRO A 42 -20.08 -24.15 -35.22
N ILE A 43 -20.62 -23.40 -34.26
CA ILE A 43 -21.21 -23.88 -33.00
C ILE A 43 -22.50 -24.67 -33.28
N PRO A 44 -22.70 -25.89 -32.73
CA PRO A 44 -24.01 -26.49 -32.62
C PRO A 44 -24.61 -26.29 -31.22
N ASN A 45 -25.84 -25.78 -31.21
CA ASN A 45 -26.73 -25.68 -30.04
C ASN A 45 -26.99 -27.05 -29.37
N LYS A 46 -26.78 -27.12 -28.04
CA LYS A 46 -27.38 -28.05 -27.06
C LYS A 46 -27.14 -27.38 -25.69
N GLY A 47 -28.15 -26.95 -24.93
CA GLY A 47 -29.18 -27.77 -24.31
C GLY A 47 -28.84 -27.96 -22.83
N GLU A 48 -29.70 -27.46 -21.94
CA GLU A 48 -29.57 -27.49 -20.48
C GLU A 48 -29.09 -28.84 -19.92
N ARG A 49 -28.12 -28.79 -19.01
CA ARG A 49 -27.96 -29.70 -17.85
C ARG A 49 -26.83 -29.20 -16.94
N GLY A 50 -27.12 -29.01 -15.65
CA GLY A 50 -26.21 -28.43 -14.67
C GLY A 50 -25.15 -29.37 -14.10
N LEU A 51 -24.14 -28.78 -13.45
CA LEU A 51 -23.39 -29.22 -12.27
C LEU A 51 -22.09 -28.41 -12.17
N GLY A 52 -21.75 -27.95 -10.96
CA GLY A 52 -20.35 -27.72 -10.60
C GLY A 52 -20.10 -26.45 -9.79
N ASN A 53 -19.80 -26.65 -8.51
CA ASN A 53 -19.13 -25.68 -7.65
C ASN A 53 -17.85 -25.15 -8.32
N GLU A 54 -17.91 -24.01 -9.00
CA GLU A 54 -16.69 -23.28 -9.36
C GLU A 54 -16.28 -22.41 -8.18
N LYS A 55 -15.52 -23.02 -7.25
CA LYS A 55 -14.71 -22.27 -6.29
C LYS A 55 -13.78 -21.34 -7.08
N PHE A 56 -13.88 -20.04 -6.80
CA PHE A 56 -12.94 -19.03 -7.26
C PHE A 56 -11.50 -19.53 -7.11
N LYS A 57 -10.79 -19.66 -8.24
CA LYS A 57 -9.35 -19.94 -8.27
C LYS A 57 -8.63 -18.62 -8.52
N PRO A 58 -7.81 -18.11 -7.57
CA PRO A 58 -7.01 -16.93 -7.84
C PRO A 58 -6.08 -17.20 -9.02
N VAL A 59 -6.02 -16.25 -9.97
CA VAL A 59 -5.22 -16.33 -11.21
C VAL A 59 -3.71 -16.26 -10.93
N VAL A 60 -3.33 -16.06 -9.67
CA VAL A 60 -1.97 -16.14 -9.15
C VAL A 60 -2.02 -16.73 -7.75
N PRO A 61 -1.31 -17.85 -7.47
CA PRO A 61 -1.04 -18.25 -6.09
C PRO A 61 -0.28 -17.11 -5.40
N TRP A 62 -0.68 -16.76 -4.17
CA TRP A 62 0.20 -15.99 -3.31
C TRP A 62 1.55 -16.72 -3.23
N PRO A 63 2.69 -16.04 -3.45
CA PRO A 63 3.98 -16.70 -3.39
C PRO A 63 4.16 -17.31 -2.00
N HIS A 64 4.18 -18.65 -1.94
CA HIS A 64 4.79 -19.34 -0.82
C HIS A 64 6.28 -19.03 -0.90
N VAL A 65 6.75 -18.16 -0.01
CA VAL A 65 8.17 -17.94 0.18
C VAL A 65 8.65 -19.03 1.12
N GLU A 66 8.95 -20.21 0.56
CA GLU A 66 9.97 -21.04 1.20
C GLU A 66 11.23 -20.18 1.25
N GLY A 67 11.75 -19.99 2.47
CA GLY A 67 12.80 -19.01 2.73
C GLY A 67 13.90 -19.08 1.68
N VAL A 68 14.22 -17.94 1.07
CA VAL A 68 15.38 -17.84 0.19
C VAL A 68 16.60 -18.17 1.04
N GLU A 69 17.20 -19.35 0.84
CA GLU A 69 18.48 -19.71 1.45
C GLU A 69 19.54 -18.75 0.93
N VAL A 70 19.79 -17.67 1.67
CA VAL A 70 20.93 -16.80 1.43
C VAL A 70 22.14 -17.46 2.06
N ASP A 71 23.03 -18.01 1.23
CA ASP A 71 24.30 -18.57 1.69
C ASP A 71 25.23 -17.45 2.19
N LEU A 72 25.09 -17.10 3.47
CA LEU A 72 25.91 -16.12 4.18
C LEU A 72 27.39 -16.51 4.20
N GLU A 73 27.73 -17.78 3.95
CA GLU A 73 29.10 -18.27 3.90
C GLU A 73 29.78 -17.86 2.60
N SER A 74 29.06 -17.82 1.48
CA SER A 74 29.56 -17.26 0.21
C SER A 74 29.88 -15.76 0.33
N ILE A 75 29.05 -15.01 1.07
CA ILE A 75 29.23 -13.57 1.33
C ILE A 75 30.40 -13.35 2.30
N ARG A 76 30.47 -14.12 3.40
CA ARG A 76 31.60 -14.07 4.33
C ARG A 76 32.90 -14.47 3.67
N ARG A 77 32.93 -15.51 2.83
CA ARG A 77 34.13 -15.91 2.06
C ARG A 77 34.54 -14.83 1.06
N LYS A 78 33.59 -14.20 0.36
CA LYS A 78 33.89 -13.04 -0.51
C LYS A 78 34.50 -11.90 0.29
N ASN A 79 33.94 -11.55 1.45
CA ASN A 79 34.43 -10.46 2.29
C ASN A 79 35.75 -10.81 2.99
N LYS A 80 35.94 -12.07 3.40
CA LYS A 80 37.17 -12.58 3.99
C LYS A 80 38.28 -12.66 2.96
N ALA A 81 38.04 -13.16 1.76
CA ALA A 81 38.99 -13.14 0.65
C ALA A 81 39.39 -11.69 0.28
N LYS A 82 38.45 -10.74 0.34
CA LYS A 82 38.71 -9.31 0.13
C LYS A 82 39.61 -8.70 1.23
N ASN A 83 39.51 -9.20 2.46
CA ASN A 83 40.34 -8.78 3.60
C ASN A 83 41.68 -9.53 3.69
N GLU A 84 41.74 -10.80 3.28
CA GLU A 84 42.96 -11.64 3.24
C GLU A 84 43.90 -11.25 2.09
N LEU A 85 43.37 -10.67 1.00
CA LEU A 85 44.18 -9.99 -0.01
C LEU A 85 44.95 -8.76 0.53
N ASN A 86 44.57 -8.23 1.70
CA ASN A 86 45.22 -7.08 2.34
C ASN A 86 46.13 -7.46 3.53
N GLN A 87 46.23 -8.74 3.93
CA GLN A 87 47.12 -9.17 5.01
C GLN A 87 47.76 -10.51 4.69
N HIS A 88 49.01 -10.47 4.21
CA HIS A 88 49.87 -11.65 4.16
C HIS A 88 50.46 -11.95 5.55
N GLY A 89 50.27 -13.18 6.04
CA GLY A 89 51.19 -13.80 6.98
C GLY A 89 50.58 -14.76 8.01
N GLY A 90 50.69 -16.07 7.76
CA GLY A 90 51.08 -17.04 8.78
C GLY A 90 50.02 -18.02 9.33
N GLY A 91 50.29 -19.31 9.12
CA GLY A 91 50.30 -20.30 10.22
C GLY A 91 49.09 -21.23 10.41
N ASP A 92 49.35 -22.53 10.26
CA ASP A 92 48.48 -23.69 10.48
C ASP A 92 47.88 -23.86 11.91
N ASN A 93 46.72 -24.56 11.94
CA ASN A 93 46.36 -25.72 12.78
C ASN A 93 44.99 -25.67 13.50
N ASN A 94 44.24 -26.76 13.34
CA ASN A 94 43.24 -27.38 14.23
C ASN A 94 42.19 -26.50 14.95
N GLN A 95 40.92 -26.70 14.58
CA GLN A 95 39.92 -27.27 15.51
C GLN A 95 38.57 -27.47 14.80
N GLN A 96 37.96 -28.63 15.06
CA GLN A 96 36.54 -28.91 14.80
C GLN A 96 35.66 -27.78 15.36
N ASN A 97 35.29 -26.84 14.51
CA ASN A 97 34.12 -26.02 14.72
C ASN A 97 33.03 -26.60 13.83
N VAL A 98 32.17 -27.44 14.40
CA VAL A 98 30.89 -27.78 13.79
C VAL A 98 30.10 -26.48 13.71
N ILE A 99 30.19 -25.81 12.57
CA ILE A 99 29.47 -24.56 12.29
C ILE A 99 27.98 -24.90 12.31
N GLN A 100 27.29 -24.55 13.40
CA GLN A 100 25.84 -24.43 13.40
C GLN A 100 25.49 -23.41 12.31
N ARG A 101 25.09 -23.90 11.14
CA ARG A 101 24.47 -23.07 10.09
C ARG A 101 23.16 -22.55 10.66
N GLN A 102 23.20 -21.36 11.26
CA GLN A 102 22.00 -20.63 11.62
C GLN A 102 21.34 -20.14 10.33
N TYR A 103 20.37 -20.91 9.84
CA TYR A 103 19.45 -20.45 8.81
C TYR A 103 18.57 -19.35 9.41
N LEU A 104 18.57 -18.16 8.79
CA LEU A 104 17.72 -17.06 9.24
C LEU A 104 16.26 -17.38 8.85
N THR A 105 15.38 -17.43 9.83
CA THR A 105 13.94 -17.66 9.61
C THR A 105 13.14 -16.46 10.10
N PHE A 106 11.99 -16.21 9.47
CA PHE A 106 11.03 -15.23 10.00
C PHE A 106 10.47 -15.71 11.34
N LYS A 107 9.99 -14.76 12.14
CA LYS A 107 9.34 -15.10 13.41
C LYS A 107 8.10 -15.95 13.10
N PRO A 108 7.85 -17.04 13.85
CA PRO A 108 6.68 -17.86 13.60
C PRO A 108 5.40 -17.08 13.92
N GLN A 109 4.33 -17.40 13.19
CA GLN A 109 3.02 -16.83 13.45
C GLN A 109 2.54 -17.24 14.84
N THR A 110 2.20 -16.24 15.65
CA THR A 110 1.68 -16.41 17.03
C THR A 110 0.27 -15.87 17.17
N PHE A 111 -0.17 -15.05 16.21
CA PHE A 111 -1.49 -14.46 16.22
C PHE A 111 -2.50 -15.41 15.58
N VAL A 112 -3.62 -15.64 16.26
CA VAL A 112 -4.69 -16.50 15.77
C VAL A 112 -5.80 -15.62 15.21
N TYR A 113 -6.05 -15.75 13.91
CA TYR A 113 -7.09 -15.02 13.20
C TYR A 113 -7.89 -15.98 12.32
N ARG A 114 -9.22 -15.81 12.29
CA ARG A 114 -10.11 -16.63 11.48
C ARG A 114 -10.40 -15.95 10.14
N ASP A 115 -10.39 -16.74 9.07
CA ASP A 115 -10.73 -16.24 7.74
C ASP A 115 -12.13 -15.59 7.73
N PRO A 116 -12.32 -14.50 6.96
CA PRO A 116 -13.63 -13.90 6.82
C PRO A 116 -14.60 -14.84 6.11
N VAL A 117 -15.89 -14.70 6.42
CA VAL A 117 -16.96 -15.54 5.86
C VAL A 117 -17.93 -14.68 5.08
N LEU A 118 -18.13 -15.01 3.81
CA LEU A 118 -19.17 -14.40 2.98
C LEU A 118 -20.54 -14.90 3.42
N ARG A 119 -21.46 -13.98 3.73
CA ARG A 119 -22.85 -14.30 4.10
C ARG A 119 -23.82 -13.53 3.19
N PRO A 120 -24.17 -14.09 2.02
CA PRO A 120 -25.03 -13.40 1.06
C PRO A 120 -26.34 -12.94 1.70
N GLY A 121 -26.74 -11.70 1.44
CA GLY A 121 -27.96 -11.10 1.98
C GLY A 121 -27.89 -10.63 3.44
N VAL A 122 -26.78 -10.89 4.14
CA VAL A 122 -26.54 -10.38 5.51
C VAL A 122 -25.41 -9.37 5.47
N LEU A 123 -25.75 -8.09 5.66
CA LEU A 123 -24.79 -6.99 5.64
C LEU A 123 -23.60 -7.27 6.58
N GLY A 124 -22.39 -7.01 6.10
CA GLY A 124 -21.13 -7.27 6.78
C GLY A 124 -20.99 -6.46 8.06
N ASN A 125 -20.28 -7.02 9.05
CA ASN A 125 -20.11 -6.40 10.37
C ASN A 125 -19.23 -5.14 10.39
N PHE A 126 -18.51 -4.86 9.30
CA PHE A 126 -17.71 -3.65 9.11
C PHE A 126 -18.34 -2.63 8.15
N GLU A 127 -19.51 -2.92 7.59
CA GLU A 127 -20.20 -1.96 6.74
C GLU A 127 -20.87 -0.87 7.57
N PRO A 128 -20.88 0.38 7.09
CA PRO A 128 -21.58 1.47 7.76
C PRO A 128 -23.08 1.18 7.79
N LYS A 129 -23.68 1.29 8.98
CA LYS A 129 -25.12 1.03 9.19
C LYS A 129 -26.01 2.07 8.52
N GLU A 130 -25.49 3.29 8.41
CA GLU A 130 -26.15 4.44 7.80
C GLU A 130 -25.24 5.02 6.72
N PRO A 131 -25.80 5.67 5.69
CA PRO A 131 -25.00 6.32 4.67
C PRO A 131 -24.05 7.35 5.29
N GLU A 132 -22.83 7.43 4.75
CA GLU A 132 -21.84 8.39 5.22
C GLU A 132 -22.36 9.83 5.04
N PRO A 133 -22.37 10.67 6.09
CA PRO A 133 -22.80 12.05 5.95
C PRO A 133 -21.84 12.82 5.03
N HIS A 134 -22.42 13.68 4.20
CA HIS A 134 -21.68 14.65 3.38
C HIS A 134 -20.87 15.58 4.27
N GLY A 135 -19.68 15.97 3.81
CA GLY A 135 -18.86 16.94 4.54
C GLY A 135 -19.52 18.32 4.52
N VAL A 136 -20.04 18.71 3.36
CA VAL A 136 -20.92 19.86 3.20
C VAL A 136 -22.17 19.40 2.46
N VAL A 137 -23.35 19.59 3.03
CA VAL A 137 -24.61 19.14 2.43
C VAL A 137 -24.81 19.83 1.08
N GLY A 138 -24.86 19.04 0.00
CA GLY A 138 -24.94 19.57 -1.37
C GLY A 138 -23.68 20.30 -1.86
N GLY A 139 -22.55 20.10 -1.16
CA GLY A 139 -21.27 20.71 -1.50
C GLY A 139 -20.66 20.17 -2.79
N PRO A 140 -19.69 20.90 -3.36
CA PRO A 140 -18.99 20.45 -4.56
C PRO A 140 -18.18 19.18 -4.29
N GLY A 141 -18.22 18.23 -5.22
CA GLY A 141 -17.40 17.02 -5.19
C GLY A 141 -17.84 15.93 -4.20
N GLU A 142 -18.99 16.09 -3.53
CA GLU A 142 -19.61 15.04 -2.71
C GLU A 142 -20.04 13.84 -3.58
N GLU A 143 -20.07 12.64 -2.99
CA GLU A 143 -20.31 11.36 -3.67
C GLU A 143 -19.38 11.14 -4.87
N ALA A 144 -18.20 11.75 -4.84
CA ALA A 144 -17.25 11.81 -5.96
C ALA A 144 -17.86 12.33 -7.28
N LYS A 145 -18.90 13.18 -7.22
CA LYS A 145 -19.46 13.84 -8.41
C LYS A 145 -18.39 14.74 -9.05
N PRO A 146 -18.28 14.76 -10.39
CA PRO A 146 -17.32 15.59 -11.07
C PRO A 146 -17.61 17.07 -10.78
N TYR A 147 -16.59 17.82 -10.37
CA TYR A 147 -16.71 19.25 -10.12
C TYR A 147 -16.05 20.03 -11.25
N VAL A 148 -16.88 20.63 -12.11
CA VAL A 148 -16.45 21.38 -13.30
C VAL A 148 -16.54 22.86 -13.00
N LEU A 149 -15.39 23.54 -13.03
CA LEU A 149 -15.30 24.99 -12.83
C LEU A 149 -15.54 25.74 -14.15
N GLY A 150 -16.09 26.95 -14.04
CA GLY A 150 -16.32 27.84 -15.16
C GLY A 150 -15.03 28.43 -15.77
N PRO A 151 -15.15 29.11 -16.92
CA PRO A 151 -14.01 29.70 -17.64
C PRO A 151 -13.26 30.77 -16.82
N ASP A 152 -13.93 31.41 -15.87
CA ASP A 152 -13.35 32.47 -15.02
C ASP A 152 -12.15 31.97 -14.19
N TYR A 153 -12.14 30.67 -13.86
CA TYR A 153 -11.05 30.05 -13.08
C TYR A 153 -9.91 29.51 -13.95
N LYS A 154 -9.99 29.61 -15.29
CA LYS A 154 -9.07 28.95 -16.22
C LYS A 154 -7.61 29.31 -15.95
N GLU A 155 -7.31 30.58 -15.71
CA GLU A 155 -5.93 31.03 -15.43
C GLU A 155 -5.42 30.48 -14.10
N SER A 156 -6.23 30.54 -13.04
CA SER A 156 -5.88 30.01 -11.72
C SER A 156 -5.71 28.49 -11.74
N ILE A 157 -6.54 27.77 -12.50
CA ILE A 157 -6.43 26.32 -12.71
C ILE A 157 -5.12 25.98 -13.43
N GLN A 158 -4.80 26.71 -14.50
CA GLN A 158 -3.54 26.50 -15.24
C GLN A 158 -2.32 26.78 -14.36
N ALA A 159 -2.35 27.83 -13.54
CA ALA A 159 -1.30 28.14 -12.58
C ALA A 159 -1.14 27.02 -11.54
N SER A 160 -2.25 26.51 -10.97
CA SER A 160 -2.17 25.44 -9.97
C SER A 160 -1.69 24.12 -10.56
N ILE A 161 -2.11 23.78 -11.79
CA ILE A 161 -1.65 22.57 -12.49
C ILE A 161 -0.15 22.67 -12.78
N LYS A 162 0.35 23.85 -13.16
CA LYS A 162 1.77 24.05 -13.39
C LYS A 162 2.61 23.87 -12.12
N GLU A 163 2.06 24.27 -10.98
CA GLU A 163 2.77 24.20 -9.69
C GLU A 163 2.71 22.82 -9.03
N PHE A 164 1.53 22.19 -9.01
CA PHE A 164 1.26 20.96 -8.24
C PHE A 164 0.92 19.75 -9.12
N GLY A 165 0.68 19.92 -10.41
CA GLY A 165 0.17 18.87 -11.29
C GLY A 165 -1.34 18.60 -11.13
N PHE A 166 -2.02 19.36 -10.26
CA PHE A 166 -3.44 19.19 -9.94
C PHE A 166 -4.22 20.49 -10.10
N ASN A 167 -5.54 20.35 -10.30
CA ASN A 167 -6.47 21.47 -10.18
C ASN A 167 -6.72 21.76 -8.69
N MET A 168 -5.80 22.53 -8.07
CA MET A 168 -5.91 22.88 -6.66
C MET A 168 -7.09 23.80 -6.39
N VAL A 169 -7.47 24.67 -7.33
CA VAL A 169 -8.65 25.54 -7.20
C VAL A 169 -9.91 24.72 -6.96
N ALA A 170 -10.11 23.65 -7.74
CA ALA A 170 -11.21 22.73 -7.52
C ALA A 170 -11.08 21.98 -6.19
N SER A 171 -9.89 21.43 -5.89
CA SER A 171 -9.66 20.70 -4.64
C SER A 171 -9.95 21.56 -3.41
N ASP A 172 -9.52 22.82 -3.39
CA ASP A 172 -9.69 23.72 -2.24
C ASP A 172 -11.16 24.04 -1.95
N MET A 173 -12.04 23.97 -2.95
CA MET A 173 -13.48 24.15 -2.78
C MET A 173 -14.20 22.89 -2.31
N ILE A 174 -13.62 21.71 -2.54
CA ILE A 174 -14.20 20.42 -2.14
C ILE A 174 -13.89 20.16 -0.67
N SER A 175 -14.89 19.74 0.11
CA SER A 175 -14.76 19.46 1.55
C SER A 175 -13.70 18.40 1.87
N LEU A 176 -12.80 18.67 2.83
CA LEU A 176 -11.79 17.70 3.29
C LEU A 176 -12.44 16.39 3.80
N ASP A 177 -13.67 16.47 4.29
CA ASP A 177 -14.48 15.35 4.79
C ASP A 177 -15.54 14.88 3.79
N ARG A 178 -15.37 15.15 2.49
CA ARG A 178 -16.37 14.76 1.47
C ARG A 178 -16.67 13.26 1.50
N SER A 179 -17.91 12.93 1.19
CA SER A 179 -18.33 11.58 0.83
C SER A 179 -17.79 11.19 -0.55
N VAL A 180 -17.55 9.89 -0.73
CA VAL A 180 -17.05 9.31 -1.99
C VAL A 180 -18.05 8.27 -2.49
N ASN A 181 -18.02 7.96 -3.79
CA ASN A 181 -18.82 6.88 -4.35
C ASN A 181 -18.27 5.51 -3.93
N ASP A 182 -19.15 4.51 -3.80
CA ASP A 182 -18.73 3.12 -3.58
C ASP A 182 -18.45 2.45 -4.93
N LEU A 183 -17.17 2.18 -5.20
CA LEU A 183 -16.71 1.49 -6.41
C LEU A 183 -16.60 -0.03 -6.23
N ARG A 184 -16.87 -0.55 -5.03
CA ARG A 184 -16.74 -1.98 -4.73
C ARG A 184 -17.86 -2.77 -5.39
N GLN A 185 -17.62 -4.05 -5.59
CA GLN A 185 -18.68 -4.98 -5.99
C GLN A 185 -19.65 -5.20 -4.84
N GLU A 186 -20.91 -5.48 -5.14
CA GLU A 186 -21.95 -5.65 -4.12
C GLU A 186 -21.61 -6.78 -3.12
N GLU A 187 -20.94 -7.83 -3.58
CA GLU A 187 -20.47 -8.93 -2.74
C GLU A 187 -19.53 -8.50 -1.62
N CYS A 188 -18.74 -7.43 -1.83
CA CYS A 188 -17.81 -6.92 -0.83
C CYS A 188 -18.53 -6.52 0.47
N LYS A 189 -19.81 -6.12 0.38
CA LYS A 189 -20.61 -5.65 1.52
C LYS A 189 -21.14 -6.78 2.41
N PHE A 190 -20.99 -8.04 2.01
CA PHE A 190 -21.53 -9.20 2.73
C PHE A 190 -20.45 -10.06 3.40
N TRP A 191 -19.20 -9.58 3.44
CA TRP A 191 -18.12 -10.26 4.16
C TRP A 191 -18.18 -9.95 5.66
N HIS A 192 -18.08 -11.01 6.45
CA HIS A 192 -18.00 -10.93 7.91
C HIS A 192 -16.57 -11.23 8.33
N TYR A 193 -15.91 -10.24 8.93
CA TYR A 193 -14.52 -10.32 9.38
C TYR A 193 -14.47 -10.59 10.88
N ASP A 194 -13.47 -11.33 11.34
CA ASP A 194 -13.16 -11.39 12.77
C ASP A 194 -12.69 -10.00 13.23
N GLU A 195 -13.18 -9.54 14.38
CA GLU A 195 -12.81 -8.23 14.92
C GLU A 195 -11.40 -8.21 15.51
N ASN A 196 -10.76 -9.37 15.66
CA ASN A 196 -9.38 -9.50 16.11
C ASN A 196 -8.37 -9.10 15.00
N LEU A 197 -8.56 -7.95 14.35
CA LEU A 197 -7.61 -7.41 13.37
C LEU A 197 -6.41 -6.79 14.06
N LEU A 198 -5.24 -6.87 13.42
CA LEU A 198 -4.05 -6.14 13.83
C LEU A 198 -4.28 -4.62 13.76
N THR A 199 -3.63 -3.87 14.64
CA THR A 199 -3.59 -2.39 14.55
C THR A 199 -2.56 -1.93 13.52
N SER A 200 -2.78 -0.76 12.92
CA SER A 200 -1.90 -0.21 11.88
C SER A 200 -1.42 1.20 12.19
N SER A 201 -0.16 1.47 11.84
CA SER A 201 0.36 2.82 11.66
C SER A 201 0.29 3.18 10.17
N VAL A 202 -0.43 4.25 9.84
CA VAL A 202 -0.53 4.73 8.45
C VAL A 202 0.59 5.71 8.18
N VAL A 203 1.48 5.41 7.25
CA VAL A 203 2.62 6.26 6.88
C VAL A 203 2.33 6.97 5.57
N ILE A 204 2.40 8.29 5.58
CA ILE A 204 2.18 9.14 4.41
C ILE A 204 3.44 9.98 4.19
N VAL A 205 4.13 9.73 3.08
CA VAL A 205 5.29 10.52 2.68
C VAL A 205 4.82 11.65 1.76
N PHE A 206 5.29 12.87 1.99
CA PHE A 206 4.94 14.01 1.15
C PHE A 206 6.13 14.93 0.88
N HIS A 207 6.12 15.59 -0.27
CA HIS A 207 7.07 16.63 -0.65
C HIS A 207 6.36 17.69 -1.49
N ASN A 208 6.29 18.93 -1.00
CA ASN A 208 5.62 20.05 -1.69
C ASN A 208 4.17 19.78 -2.11
N GLU A 209 3.46 18.92 -1.38
CA GLU A 209 2.09 18.53 -1.66
C GLU A 209 1.10 19.71 -1.46
N GLY A 210 -0.01 19.68 -2.19
CA GLY A 210 -1.12 20.60 -1.99
C GLY A 210 -1.74 20.47 -0.59
N TRP A 211 -2.15 21.58 0.03
CA TRP A 211 -2.75 21.55 1.37
C TRP A 211 -4.02 20.69 1.40
N SER A 212 -4.95 20.94 0.48
CA SER A 212 -6.24 20.26 0.45
C SER A 212 -6.11 18.77 0.11
N THR A 213 -5.19 18.39 -0.77
CA THR A 213 -4.95 16.97 -1.13
C THR A 213 -4.34 16.19 0.04
N LEU A 214 -3.31 16.73 0.68
CA LEU A 214 -2.68 16.13 1.86
C LEU A 214 -3.68 15.96 3.00
N MET A 215 -4.39 17.03 3.35
CA MET A 215 -5.34 16.99 4.46
C MET A 215 -6.55 16.11 4.15
N ARG A 216 -7.06 16.08 2.91
CA ARG A 216 -8.15 15.16 2.54
C ARG A 216 -7.74 13.70 2.68
N THR A 217 -6.48 13.38 2.37
CA THR A 217 -5.92 12.04 2.64
C THR A 217 -6.01 11.69 4.12
N VAL A 218 -5.49 12.57 4.99
CA VAL A 218 -5.52 12.38 6.46
C VAL A 218 -6.95 12.26 6.98
N HIS A 219 -7.84 13.17 6.58
CA HIS A 219 -9.25 13.15 6.96
C HIS A 219 -9.94 11.85 6.51
N SER A 220 -9.72 11.40 5.27
CA SER A 220 -10.31 10.16 4.76
C SER A 220 -9.93 8.94 5.61
N VAL A 221 -8.66 8.84 6.01
CA VAL A 221 -8.16 7.74 6.86
C VAL A 221 -8.83 7.78 8.24
N ILE A 222 -8.90 8.96 8.86
CA ILE A 222 -9.51 9.12 10.19
C ILE A 222 -11.02 8.84 10.13
N LYS A 223 -11.70 9.30 9.09
CA LYS A 223 -13.16 9.18 8.93
C LYS A 223 -13.60 7.73 8.67
N ARG A 224 -12.83 6.97 7.87
CA ARG A 224 -13.25 5.64 7.37
C ARG A 224 -12.51 4.45 7.98
N THR A 225 -11.64 4.69 8.96
CA THR A 225 -10.96 3.62 9.71
C THR A 225 -11.52 3.52 11.12
N PRO A 226 -11.94 2.32 11.58
CA PRO A 226 -12.42 2.19 12.95
C PRO A 226 -11.31 2.53 13.96
N ARG A 227 -11.61 3.42 14.91
CA ARG A 227 -10.63 4.04 15.83
C ARG A 227 -9.76 3.05 16.60
N LYS A 228 -10.30 1.87 16.96
CA LYS A 228 -9.57 0.84 17.70
C LYS A 228 -8.39 0.23 16.91
N TYR A 229 -8.38 0.35 15.58
CA TYR A 229 -7.34 -0.23 14.73
C TYR A 229 -6.32 0.79 14.23
N LEU A 230 -6.67 2.08 14.22
CA LEU A 230 -5.76 3.15 13.78
C LEU A 230 -4.88 3.59 14.94
N ALA A 231 -3.65 3.06 15.00
CA ALA A 231 -2.72 3.35 16.09
C ALA A 231 -2.14 4.77 16.00
N GLU A 232 -1.75 5.19 14.79
CA GLU A 232 -1.24 6.52 14.50
C GLU A 232 -1.23 6.79 12.99
N ILE A 233 -1.22 8.06 12.61
CA ILE A 233 -0.89 8.52 11.26
C ILE A 233 0.44 9.26 11.33
N VAL A 234 1.41 8.80 10.56
CA VAL A 234 2.78 9.31 10.52
C VAL A 234 3.02 10.00 9.18
N LEU A 235 3.06 11.32 9.21
CA LEU A 235 3.40 12.16 8.07
C LEU A 235 4.93 12.35 8.02
N ILE A 236 5.54 12.03 6.88
CA ILE A 236 6.97 12.23 6.65
C ILE A 236 7.16 13.35 5.62
N ASP A 237 7.63 14.50 6.08
CA ASP A 237 8.01 15.64 5.24
C ASP A 237 9.41 15.40 4.65
N ASP A 238 9.47 15.01 3.38
CA ASP A 238 10.73 14.81 2.66
C ASP A 238 11.30 16.14 2.14
N PHE A 239 11.61 17.05 3.06
CA PHE A 239 12.23 18.34 2.79
C PHE A 239 11.41 19.26 1.87
N SER A 240 10.15 19.51 2.25
CA SER A 240 9.26 20.45 1.54
C SER A 240 9.68 21.90 1.76
N ASN A 241 9.40 22.76 0.78
CA ASN A 241 9.73 24.19 0.79
C ASN A 241 8.49 25.09 0.89
N LYS A 242 7.28 24.54 0.68
CA LYS A 242 6.03 25.32 0.74
C LYS A 242 5.69 25.70 2.18
N ALA A 243 5.38 26.98 2.40
CA ALA A 243 5.12 27.54 3.73
C ALA A 243 3.95 26.86 4.46
N HIS A 244 2.90 26.44 3.73
CA HIS A 244 1.73 25.79 4.34
C HIS A 244 2.04 24.42 4.96
N LEU A 245 3.18 23.80 4.63
CA LEU A 245 3.59 22.48 5.15
C LEU A 245 4.47 22.58 6.42
N LYS A 246 4.72 23.80 6.90
CA LYS A 246 5.54 24.06 8.10
C LYS A 246 4.64 24.33 9.29
N GLU A 247 4.72 25.51 9.89
CA GLU A 247 4.01 25.87 11.12
C GLU A 247 2.49 25.66 11.02
N ARG A 248 1.88 26.05 9.89
CA ARG A 248 0.45 25.83 9.65
C ARG A 248 0.03 24.36 9.76
N LEU A 249 0.87 23.44 9.25
CA LEU A 249 0.60 22.01 9.35
C LEU A 249 0.73 21.54 10.81
N ASP A 250 1.78 21.97 11.51
CA ASP A 250 1.99 21.62 12.92
C ASP A 250 0.83 22.05 13.82
N ASP A 251 0.28 23.24 13.57
CA ASP A 251 -0.86 23.74 14.31
C ASP A 251 -2.16 23.00 13.97
N TYR A 252 -2.38 22.72 12.68
CA TYR A 252 -3.60 22.04 12.24
C TYR A 252 -3.70 20.61 12.76
N ILE A 253 -2.60 19.85 12.78
CA ILE A 253 -2.63 18.43 13.23
C ILE A 253 -2.90 18.27 14.73
N LYS A 254 -2.73 19.33 15.55
CA LYS A 254 -3.00 19.29 17.00
C LYS A 254 -4.44 18.94 17.34
N GLN A 255 -5.38 19.22 16.43
CA GLN A 255 -6.80 18.91 16.62
C GLN A 255 -7.08 17.41 16.88
N TRP A 256 -6.20 16.52 16.42
CA TRP A 256 -6.33 15.07 16.63
C TRP A 256 -5.56 14.55 17.84
N ASN A 257 -5.21 15.44 18.79
CA ASN A 257 -4.67 15.09 20.11
C ASN A 257 -3.47 14.11 20.05
N GLY A 258 -2.61 14.23 19.03
CA GLY A 258 -1.41 13.41 18.85
C GLY A 258 -1.61 12.10 18.09
N LEU A 259 -2.81 11.80 17.60
CA LEU A 259 -3.06 10.68 16.67
C LEU A 259 -2.28 10.86 15.36
N VAL A 260 -2.22 12.09 14.87
CA VAL A 260 -1.45 12.48 13.68
C VAL A 260 -0.14 13.10 14.12
N LYS A 261 0.97 12.63 13.57
CA LYS A 261 2.32 13.10 13.88
C LYS A 261 3.05 13.44 12.58
N VAL A 262 3.84 14.50 12.59
CA VAL A 262 4.71 14.86 11.46
C VAL A 262 6.17 14.77 11.87
N PHE A 263 6.99 14.16 11.01
CA PHE A 263 8.44 14.14 11.13
C PHE A 263 9.05 14.79 9.89
N ARG A 264 10.04 15.66 10.10
CA ARG A 264 10.70 16.41 9.02
C ARG A 264 12.11 15.88 8.80
N ASN A 265 12.42 15.56 7.55
CA ASN A 265 13.77 15.20 7.16
C ASN A 265 14.64 16.47 7.08
N GLU A 266 15.90 16.35 7.48
CA GLU A 266 16.89 17.45 7.44
C GLU A 266 17.33 17.77 6.00
N ARG A 267 17.19 16.80 5.09
CA ARG A 267 17.49 16.91 3.66
C ARG A 267 16.50 16.09 2.86
N ARG A 268 16.49 16.27 1.54
CA ARG A 268 15.67 15.48 0.63
C ARG A 268 16.27 14.09 0.45
N GLU A 269 15.62 13.08 1.01
CA GLU A 269 16.05 11.68 0.97
C GLU A 269 15.43 10.93 -0.23
N GLY A 270 14.31 11.42 -0.75
CA GLY A 270 13.54 10.78 -1.81
C GLY A 270 12.55 9.74 -1.29
N LEU A 271 11.53 9.44 -2.10
CA LEU A 271 10.35 8.65 -1.70
C LEU A 271 10.70 7.32 -1.02
N ILE A 272 11.67 6.57 -1.56
CA ILE A 272 12.04 5.25 -1.04
C ILE A 272 12.63 5.36 0.37
N GLN A 273 13.61 6.24 0.56
CA GLN A 273 14.27 6.41 1.86
C GLN A 273 13.33 7.06 2.87
N ALA A 274 12.51 8.02 2.44
CA ALA A 274 11.48 8.61 3.28
C ALA A 274 10.44 7.57 3.77
N ARG A 275 10.05 6.60 2.93
CA ARG A 275 9.21 5.46 3.37
C ARG A 275 9.93 4.60 4.42
N SER A 276 11.20 4.28 4.21
CA SER A 276 12.02 3.55 5.20
C SER A 276 12.15 4.30 6.54
N ILE A 277 12.35 5.62 6.50
CA ILE A 277 12.36 6.48 7.69
C ILE A 277 10.99 6.44 8.38
N GLY A 278 9.91 6.52 7.61
CA GLY A 278 8.55 6.37 8.11
C GLY A 278 8.33 5.05 8.85
N ALA A 279 8.83 3.94 8.30
CA ALA A 279 8.80 2.63 8.95
C ALA A 279 9.47 2.63 10.33
N GLN A 280 10.59 3.35 10.48
CA GLN A 280 11.34 3.44 11.74
C GLN A 280 10.68 4.37 12.76
N LYS A 281 9.97 5.40 12.28
CA LYS A 281 9.29 6.41 13.12
C LYS A 281 7.91 5.94 13.59
N ALA A 282 7.22 5.14 12.79
CA ALA A 282 5.96 4.48 13.15
C ALA A 282 6.23 3.34 14.15
N LYS A 283 5.85 3.54 15.42
CA LYS A 283 6.21 2.64 16.53
C LYS A 283 5.01 1.98 17.20
N LEU A 284 3.79 2.47 16.95
CA LEU A 284 2.61 2.06 17.71
C LEU A 284 1.81 0.93 17.04
N GLY A 285 1.76 0.90 15.72
CA GLY A 285 1.02 -0.11 14.96
C GLY A 285 1.75 -1.44 14.85
N GLN A 286 0.98 -2.53 14.73
CA GLN A 286 1.51 -3.87 14.47
C GLN A 286 1.83 -4.09 12.99
N VAL A 287 1.15 -3.35 12.11
CA VAL A 287 1.31 -3.34 10.65
C VAL A 287 1.56 -1.92 10.17
N LEU A 288 2.33 -1.77 9.08
CA LEU A 288 2.52 -0.50 8.39
C LEU A 288 1.63 -0.46 7.15
N VAL A 289 0.88 0.63 7.00
CA VAL A 289 0.09 0.89 5.79
C VAL A 289 0.62 2.16 5.14
N TYR A 290 1.12 2.05 3.92
CA TYR A 290 1.63 3.20 3.16
C TYR A 290 0.54 3.77 2.26
N LEU A 291 0.35 5.08 2.31
CA LEU A 291 -0.50 5.81 1.38
C LEU A 291 0.29 6.97 0.79
N ASP A 292 -0.01 7.31 -0.46
CA ASP A 292 0.48 8.55 -1.04
C ASP A 292 -0.30 9.74 -0.47
N ALA A 293 0.28 10.93 -0.56
CA ALA A 293 -0.23 12.14 0.07
C ALA A 293 -1.48 12.75 -0.60
N HIS A 294 -2.00 12.11 -1.64
CA HIS A 294 -3.15 12.57 -2.42
C HIS A 294 -4.09 11.39 -2.73
N CYS A 295 -4.44 10.64 -1.69
CA CYS A 295 -5.34 9.50 -1.75
C CYS A 295 -6.64 9.77 -0.99
N GLU A 296 -7.71 9.08 -1.37
CA GLU A 296 -8.93 9.02 -0.57
C GLU A 296 -9.31 7.57 -0.39
N VAL A 297 -9.33 7.12 0.86
CA VAL A 297 -9.68 5.72 1.15
C VAL A 297 -11.18 5.50 1.00
N GLY A 298 -11.54 4.31 0.50
CA GLY A 298 -12.93 3.89 0.33
C GLY A 298 -13.58 3.42 1.64
N ILE A 299 -14.89 3.18 1.57
CA ILE A 299 -15.65 2.61 2.70
C ILE A 299 -15.16 1.18 2.98
N ASN A 300 -15.01 0.85 4.26
CA ASN A 300 -14.55 -0.45 4.75
C ASN A 300 -13.28 -0.96 4.02
N TRP A 301 -12.31 -0.06 3.80
CA TRP A 301 -11.04 -0.41 3.15
C TRP A 301 -10.11 -1.23 4.08
N TYR A 302 -10.22 -1.05 5.40
CA TYR A 302 -9.26 -1.55 6.38
C TYR A 302 -9.36 -3.07 6.61
N ALA A 303 -10.55 -3.58 6.91
CA ALA A 303 -10.75 -5.00 7.24
C ALA A 303 -10.29 -5.96 6.12
N PRO A 304 -10.70 -5.78 4.84
CA PRO A 304 -10.21 -6.62 3.75
C PRO A 304 -8.70 -6.53 3.52
N LEU A 305 -8.08 -5.38 3.82
CA LEU A 305 -6.64 -5.17 3.66
C LEU A 305 -5.83 -5.90 4.75
N ILE A 306 -6.30 -5.85 6.00
CA ILE A 306 -5.54 -6.33 7.16
C ILE A 306 -5.86 -7.77 7.56
N ALA A 307 -7.05 -8.29 7.20
CA ALA A 307 -7.43 -9.66 7.52
C ALA A 307 -6.43 -10.74 7.01
N PRO A 308 -5.90 -10.67 5.77
CA PRO A 308 -4.91 -11.64 5.30
C PRO A 308 -3.61 -11.62 6.11
N ILE A 309 -3.14 -10.42 6.49
CA ILE A 309 -1.92 -10.22 7.30
C ILE A 309 -2.15 -10.68 8.75
N SER A 310 -3.38 -10.53 9.24
CA SER A 310 -3.76 -11.03 10.57
C SER A 310 -3.70 -12.56 10.61
N LYS A 311 -4.04 -13.24 9.51
CA LYS A 311 -3.93 -14.69 9.41
C LYS A 311 -2.48 -15.16 9.36
N ASP A 312 -1.66 -14.52 8.54
CA ASP A 312 -0.28 -14.93 8.27
C ASP A 312 0.65 -13.71 8.30
N ARG A 313 1.52 -13.66 9.30
CA ARG A 313 2.37 -12.51 9.65
C ARG A 313 3.84 -12.90 9.66
#